data_AF-A0A7S0KYY4-F1
#
_entry.id   AF-A0A7S0KYY4-F1
#
_cell.length_a   1.000
_cell.length_b   1.000
_cell.length_c   1.000
_cell.angle_alpha   90.00
_cell.angle_beta   90.00
_cell.angle_gamma   90.00
#
_symmetry.space_group_name_H-M   'P 1'
#
loop_
_entity.id
_entity.type
_entity.pdbx_description
1 polymer ?
#
loop_
_entity_poly.entity_id
_entity_poly.type
_entity_poly.pdbx_seq_one_letter_code
_entity_poly.pdbx_strand_id
1 'polypeptide(L)'
;MVTGIFSEALAQETYDADLAGLYWSLSASSSGIQLSCSGYSDRLPDLALKLLQDFYLVGQTDDNKGDGVESFFKQSYFASVKDRLMRNFRTYFQSRRADAHAMYYRDMLLSSRDEGLDVSLGVTEITTLESLKEHHKVILENDESEIECLFTGNVSKEQAQEFFSKAASIHQSVTQGSKRDPSGDEKLDVWTPGTLERRIVPGEDIDIHFASQNPDEENGAVLVTYQSRIPGFKGDTISSPASLKRSATMRLLCHMLREPFFDELRTKQQLGYVVSSYYDIGFSSRQDGDEDSSVDSGITTAGPWTTPVEFIVVNVLSKAQDPASVALRIDEFMESFKETLENMPESEIRHHADALSQKLMKPIQKLGSEASVHFGKIRRYGPEVLADGGRDVDLPWESTKSLARAIQSLERVDLMDVWNRVVANNDERSRITSCVYGKKFPLPESFKGLGSVSTMSRGSVVNNFGDLINLRAQLKQYTSRMPELSKQTRGVPEFLSKLRISKTAWGVAGAALIGAGLVGLSVSRKLPKRSGAS
;
A
#
# COMPACT_ATOMS: atom_id res chain seq x y z
N MET A 1 3.27 14.64 16.47
CA MET A 1 2.83 15.62 17.49
C MET A 1 3.23 17.05 17.16
N VAL A 2 4.51 17.33 16.87
CA VAL A 2 5.02 18.67 16.53
C VAL A 2 4.14 19.40 15.51
N THR A 3 3.84 18.77 14.37
CA THR A 3 2.98 19.36 13.32
C THR A 3 1.56 19.69 13.80
N GLY A 4 1.01 18.89 14.71
CA GLY A 4 -0.30 19.12 15.31
C GLY A 4 -0.31 20.28 16.30
N ILE A 5 0.76 20.44 17.08
CA ILE A 5 0.92 21.59 17.99
C ILE A 5 1.07 22.87 17.16
N PHE A 6 1.90 22.84 16.11
CA PHE A 6 2.07 23.96 15.19
C PHE A 6 0.75 24.38 14.54
N SER A 7 -0.03 23.42 14.04
CA SER A 7 -1.35 23.67 13.44
C SER A 7 -2.33 24.31 14.43
N GLU A 8 -2.34 23.85 15.69
CA GLU A 8 -3.23 24.39 16.71
C GLU A 8 -2.79 25.79 17.18
N ALA A 9 -1.48 26.04 17.24
CA ALA A 9 -0.92 27.34 17.61
C ALA A 9 -1.22 28.42 16.57
N LEU A 10 -1.12 28.09 15.28
CA LEU A 10 -1.36 29.03 14.19
C LEU A 10 -2.82 29.11 13.73
N ALA A 11 -3.72 28.31 14.31
CA ALA A 11 -5.11 28.25 13.89
C ALA A 11 -5.82 29.62 13.96
N GLN A 12 -5.61 30.38 15.04
CA GLN A 12 -6.22 31.70 15.21
C GLN A 12 -5.60 32.73 14.27
N GLU A 13 -4.27 32.73 14.15
CA GLU A 13 -3.53 33.69 13.33
C GLU A 13 -3.80 33.51 11.84
N THR A 14 -3.95 32.27 11.38
CA THR A 14 -4.18 31.95 9.97
C THR A 14 -5.66 31.89 9.59
N TYR A 15 -6.57 32.24 10.50
CA TYR A 15 -8.01 32.22 10.25
C TYR A 15 -8.43 33.22 9.17
N ASP A 16 -7.91 34.44 9.21
CA ASP A 16 -8.21 35.44 8.19
C ASP A 16 -7.66 35.04 6.80
N ALA A 17 -6.54 34.32 6.77
CA ALA A 17 -5.99 33.75 5.55
C ALA A 17 -6.92 32.67 4.97
N ASP A 18 -7.46 31.78 5.81
CA ASP A 18 -8.44 30.76 5.42
C ASP A 18 -9.71 31.39 4.85
N LEU A 19 -10.25 32.42 5.51
CA LEU A 19 -11.39 33.21 5.02
C LEU A 19 -11.10 33.91 3.69
N ALA A 20 -9.85 34.36 3.50
CA ALA A 20 -9.38 34.96 2.24
C ALA A 20 -9.08 33.92 1.15
N GLY A 21 -9.31 32.62 1.38
CA GLY A 21 -9.07 31.55 0.42
C GLY A 21 -7.60 31.12 0.30
N LEU A 22 -6.84 31.29 1.37
CA LEU A 22 -5.46 30.81 1.51
C LEU A 22 -5.44 29.67 2.53
N TYR A 23 -5.14 28.48 2.05
CA TYR A 23 -5.14 27.25 2.83
C TYR A 23 -3.71 26.77 3.03
N TRP A 24 -3.43 26.22 4.19
CA TRP A 24 -2.17 25.56 4.45
C TRP A 24 -2.38 24.27 5.25
N SER A 25 -1.42 23.36 5.15
CA SER A 25 -1.33 22.20 6.03
C SER A 25 0.13 21.82 6.26
N LEU A 26 0.42 21.34 7.47
CA LEU A 26 1.72 20.78 7.83
C LEU A 26 1.55 19.33 8.24
N SER A 27 2.25 18.44 7.54
CA SER A 27 2.16 16.99 7.77
C SER A 27 3.55 16.37 7.91
N ALA A 28 3.64 15.28 8.66
CA ALA A 28 4.83 14.45 8.71
C ALA A 28 4.57 13.18 7.91
N SER A 29 5.59 12.71 7.20
CA SER A 29 5.57 11.48 6.41
C SER A 29 6.82 10.66 6.67
N SER A 30 6.91 9.49 6.05
CA SER A 30 8.12 8.68 6.09
C SER A 30 9.32 9.31 5.39
N SER A 31 9.13 10.43 4.68
CA SER A 31 10.18 11.20 4.00
C SER A 31 10.44 12.57 4.63
N GLY A 32 9.91 12.84 5.83
CA GLY A 32 10.09 14.13 6.51
C GLY A 32 8.81 14.96 6.60
N ILE A 33 8.98 16.26 6.77
CA ILE A 33 7.89 17.22 7.03
C ILE A 33 7.51 17.93 5.73
N GLN A 34 6.21 17.99 5.44
CA GLN A 34 5.68 18.64 4.25
C GLN A 34 4.75 19.78 4.66
N LEU A 35 5.13 21.01 4.30
CA LEU A 35 4.27 22.18 4.29
C LEU A 35 3.61 22.30 2.90
N SER A 36 2.29 22.33 2.87
CA SER A 36 1.53 22.58 1.63
C SER A 36 0.74 23.87 1.79
N CYS A 37 0.94 24.84 0.89
CA CYS A 37 0.18 26.08 0.84
C CYS A 37 -0.55 26.15 -0.52
N SER A 38 -1.84 26.50 -0.50
CA SER A 38 -2.67 26.58 -1.70
C SER A 38 -3.72 27.69 -1.58
N GLY A 39 -4.10 28.31 -2.68
CA GLY A 39 -5.08 29.41 -2.65
C GLY A 39 -4.79 30.47 -3.71
N TYR A 40 -5.32 31.68 -3.49
CA TYR A 40 -5.05 32.83 -4.37
C TYR A 40 -3.58 33.25 -4.31
N SER A 41 -2.96 33.48 -5.47
CA SER A 41 -1.51 33.69 -5.59
C SER A 41 -0.99 35.00 -4.98
N ASP A 42 -1.86 35.99 -4.74
CA ASP A 42 -1.46 37.35 -4.32
C ASP A 42 -0.68 37.37 -3.00
N ARG A 43 -1.14 36.63 -1.98
CA ARG A 43 -0.54 36.58 -0.64
C ARG A 43 -0.07 35.19 -0.21
N LEU A 44 -0.13 34.21 -1.12
CA LEU A 44 0.31 32.84 -0.84
C LEU A 44 1.81 32.74 -0.51
N PRO A 45 2.73 33.45 -1.21
CA PRO A 45 4.14 33.45 -0.86
C PRO A 45 4.40 34.05 0.53
N ASP A 46 3.70 35.14 0.88
CA ASP A 46 3.82 35.80 2.19
C ASP A 46 3.42 34.84 3.32
N LEU A 47 2.26 34.17 3.16
CA LEU A 47 1.80 33.15 4.11
C LEU A 47 2.80 32.01 4.24
N ALA A 48 3.28 31.46 3.13
CA ALA A 48 4.18 30.31 3.16
C ALA A 48 5.55 30.64 3.78
N LEU A 49 6.11 31.83 3.52
CA LEU A 49 7.35 32.29 4.17
C LEU A 49 7.15 32.50 5.67
N LYS A 50 6.04 33.10 6.07
CA LYS A 50 5.71 33.27 7.49
C LYS A 50 5.63 31.92 8.20
N LEU A 51 4.89 30.96 7.64
CA LEU A 51 4.77 29.60 8.19
C LEU A 51 6.13 28.90 8.30
N LEU A 52 7.00 29.05 7.30
CA LEU A 52 8.37 28.52 7.36
C LEU A 52 9.19 29.21 8.46
N GLN A 53 9.12 30.52 8.59
CA GLN A 53 9.81 31.27 9.65
C GLN A 53 9.33 30.84 11.03
N ASP A 54 8.02 30.79 11.25
CA ASP A 54 7.42 30.36 12.52
C ASP A 54 7.81 28.92 12.89
N PHE A 55 7.99 28.06 11.87
CA PHE A 55 8.41 26.68 12.07
C PHE A 55 9.91 26.53 12.36
N TYR A 56 10.78 27.25 11.64
CA TYR A 56 12.24 27.13 11.77
C TYR A 56 12.83 27.96 12.93
N LEU A 57 12.30 29.15 13.19
CA LEU A 57 12.92 30.15 14.10
C LEU A 57 12.38 30.08 15.53
N VAL A 58 11.87 28.92 15.93
CA VAL A 58 11.25 28.70 17.25
C VAL A 58 12.24 29.00 18.37
N GLY A 59 11.89 29.93 19.25
CA GLY A 59 12.68 30.24 20.45
C GLY A 59 13.92 31.12 20.18
N GLN A 60 14.12 31.59 18.95
CA GLN A 60 15.03 32.70 18.68
C GLN A 60 14.34 34.00 19.09
N THR A 61 14.44 34.31 20.39
CA THR A 61 14.04 35.62 20.92
C THR A 61 15.23 36.55 20.76
N ASP A 62 15.11 37.54 19.88
CA ASP A 62 16.10 38.59 19.76
C ASP A 62 15.76 39.64 20.84
N ASP A 63 16.39 39.53 22.02
CA ASP A 63 16.10 40.35 23.22
C ASP A 63 16.15 41.88 22.99
N ASN A 64 16.69 42.32 21.85
CA ASN A 64 16.86 43.74 21.48
C ASN A 64 15.81 44.28 20.49
N LYS A 65 14.93 43.45 19.94
CA LYS A 65 13.83 43.87 19.06
C LYS A 65 12.58 43.12 19.51
N GLY A 66 11.53 43.80 19.92
CA GLY A 66 10.25 43.18 20.35
C GLY A 66 9.50 42.40 19.25
N ASP A 67 10.20 41.91 18.23
CA ASP A 67 9.73 41.20 17.03
C ASP A 67 10.19 39.72 17.06
N GLY A 68 10.33 39.11 18.25
CA GLY A 68 10.65 37.69 18.39
C GLY A 68 9.48 36.79 18.01
N VAL A 69 9.76 35.66 17.36
CA VAL A 69 8.74 34.62 17.10
C VAL A 69 8.43 33.90 18.41
N GLU A 70 7.21 34.08 18.93
CA GLU A 70 6.75 33.37 20.12
C GLU A 70 6.80 31.86 19.86
N SER A 71 7.36 31.08 20.79
CA SER A 71 7.41 29.63 20.62
C SER A 71 6.00 29.05 20.55
N PHE A 72 5.69 28.34 19.47
CA PHE A 72 4.41 27.62 19.31
C PHE A 72 4.26 26.45 20.30
N PHE A 73 5.33 26.04 20.99
CA PHE A 73 5.31 24.99 22.00
C PHE A 73 4.73 25.48 23.34
N LYS A 74 3.41 25.61 23.39
CA LYS A 74 2.66 25.92 24.61
C LYS A 74 2.11 24.65 25.26
N GLN A 75 2.10 24.61 26.60
CA GLN A 75 1.63 23.46 27.37
C GLN A 75 0.16 23.11 27.09
N SER A 76 -0.69 24.11 26.82
CA SER A 76 -2.10 23.93 26.47
C SER A 76 -2.27 23.15 25.17
N TYR A 77 -1.57 23.54 24.10
CA TYR A 77 -1.61 22.87 22.80
C TYR A 77 -1.03 21.45 22.88
N PHE A 78 0.06 21.27 23.62
CA PHE A 78 0.62 19.95 23.88
C PHE A 78 -0.40 19.02 24.56
N ALA A 79 -1.03 19.48 25.64
CA ALA A 79 -2.02 18.69 26.37
C ALA A 79 -3.22 18.33 25.48
N SER A 80 -3.74 19.29 24.71
CA SER A 80 -4.84 19.10 23.76
C SER A 80 -4.50 18.07 22.66
N VAL A 81 -3.36 18.23 21.98
CA VAL A 81 -2.91 17.35 20.90
C VAL A 81 -2.62 15.94 21.43
N LYS A 82 -1.94 15.83 22.57
CA LYS A 82 -1.63 14.54 23.20
C LYS A 82 -2.90 13.79 23.57
N ASP A 83 -3.84 14.45 24.24
CA ASP A 83 -5.15 13.88 24.60
C ASP A 83 -5.95 13.44 23.37
N ARG A 84 -6.00 14.26 22.31
CA ARG A 84 -6.63 13.89 21.03
C ARG A 84 -6.01 12.64 20.42
N LEU A 85 -4.69 12.54 20.36
CA LEU A 85 -3.99 11.37 19.82
C LEU A 85 -4.22 10.12 20.69
N MET A 86 -4.13 10.24 22.01
CA MET A 86 -4.37 9.13 22.94
C MET A 86 -5.79 8.58 22.81
N ARG A 87 -6.80 9.47 22.75
CA ARG A 87 -8.18 9.05 22.50
C ARG A 87 -8.32 8.33 21.17
N ASN A 88 -7.73 8.87 20.11
CA ASN A 88 -7.80 8.25 18.78
C ASN A 88 -7.18 6.85 18.77
N PHE A 89 -6.01 6.65 19.39
CA PHE A 89 -5.38 5.33 19.45
C PHE A 89 -6.14 4.35 20.32
N ARG A 90 -6.58 4.76 21.52
CA ARG A 90 -7.35 3.89 22.45
C ARG A 90 -8.69 3.45 21.87
N THR A 91 -9.36 4.35 21.16
CA THR A 91 -10.71 4.09 20.62
C THR A 91 -10.69 3.56 19.19
N TYR A 92 -9.51 3.40 18.56
CA TYR A 92 -9.42 2.99 17.16
C TYR A 92 -10.20 1.71 16.89
N PHE A 93 -9.89 0.62 17.59
CA PHE A 93 -10.59 -0.64 17.35
C PHE A 93 -12.01 -0.67 17.92
N GLN A 94 -12.33 0.17 18.90
CA GLN A 94 -13.66 0.20 19.51
C GLN A 94 -14.67 0.97 18.65
N SER A 95 -14.20 1.89 17.82
CA SER A 95 -15.03 2.78 17.00
C SER A 95 -15.10 2.38 15.53
N ARG A 96 -14.26 1.43 15.09
CA ARG A 96 -14.16 1.00 13.70
C ARG A 96 -14.91 -0.29 13.44
N ARG A 97 -15.18 -0.51 12.16
CA ARG A 97 -15.82 -1.73 11.67
C ARG A 97 -14.82 -2.86 11.49
N ALA A 98 -15.30 -4.10 11.41
CA ALA A 98 -14.46 -5.28 11.20
C ALA A 98 -13.58 -5.20 9.94
N ASP A 99 -14.03 -4.58 8.84
CA ASP A 99 -13.24 -4.45 7.61
C ASP A 99 -12.04 -3.51 7.76
N ALA A 100 -12.18 -2.44 8.54
CA ALA A 100 -11.05 -1.58 8.90
C ALA A 100 -10.02 -2.31 9.76
N HIS A 101 -10.45 -3.24 10.62
CA HIS A 101 -9.54 -4.09 11.39
C HIS A 101 -8.79 -5.07 10.47
N ALA A 102 -9.48 -5.68 9.50
CA ALA A 102 -8.85 -6.58 8.53
C ALA A 102 -7.78 -5.86 7.70
N MET A 103 -8.07 -4.63 7.26
CA MET A 103 -7.08 -3.75 6.61
C MET A 103 -5.91 -3.45 7.53
N TYR A 104 -6.16 -3.07 8.80
CA TYR A 104 -5.09 -2.81 9.77
C TYR A 104 -4.16 -4.00 9.94
N TYR A 105 -4.68 -5.23 10.08
CA TYR A 105 -3.83 -6.41 10.26
C TYR A 105 -3.04 -6.77 9.00
N ARG A 106 -3.64 -6.61 7.81
CA ARG A 106 -2.94 -6.76 6.52
C ARG A 106 -1.80 -5.75 6.38
N ASP A 107 -2.10 -4.48 6.65
CA ASP A 107 -1.12 -3.39 6.57
C ASP A 107 -0.02 -3.56 7.62
N MET A 108 -0.36 -4.04 8.83
CA MET A 108 0.62 -4.31 9.89
C MET A 108 1.62 -5.41 9.50
N LEU A 109 1.16 -6.44 8.78
CA LEU A 109 2.03 -7.52 8.28
C LEU A 109 2.98 -7.01 7.19
N LEU A 110 2.49 -6.16 6.29
CA LEU A 110 3.26 -5.70 5.14
C LEU A 110 4.14 -4.47 5.44
N SER A 111 3.68 -3.56 6.30
CA SER A 111 4.34 -2.28 6.62
C SER A 111 5.58 -2.45 7.48
N SER A 112 6.65 -1.75 7.11
CA SER A 112 7.98 -1.84 7.74
C SER A 112 8.10 -1.35 9.16
N ARG A 113 7.29 -0.37 9.57
CA ARG A 113 7.48 0.34 10.83
C ARG A 113 6.72 -0.34 11.94
N ASP A 114 7.34 -0.49 13.12
CA ASP A 114 6.67 -0.91 14.35
C ASP A 114 5.77 0.21 14.90
N GLU A 115 4.93 0.78 14.03
CA GLU A 115 3.95 1.82 14.32
C GLU A 115 2.59 1.20 14.68
N GLY A 116 2.62 0.08 15.41
CA GLY A 116 1.42 -0.48 16.04
C GLY A 116 0.69 0.57 16.86
N LEU A 117 -0.64 0.46 16.96
CA LEU A 117 -1.43 1.39 17.77
C LEU A 117 -1.02 1.35 19.24
N ASP A 118 -0.63 0.17 19.73
CA ASP A 118 -0.07 -0.06 21.05
C ASP A 118 1.28 0.63 21.24
N VAL A 119 2.20 0.49 20.27
CA VAL A 119 3.50 1.19 20.29
C VAL A 119 3.30 2.71 20.22
N SER A 120 2.47 3.18 19.29
CA SER A 120 2.14 4.59 19.10
C SER A 120 1.50 5.20 20.34
N LEU A 121 0.62 4.46 21.02
CA LEU A 121 0.00 4.86 22.28
C LEU A 121 1.04 4.91 23.41
N GLY A 122 1.86 3.88 23.57
CA GLY A 122 2.88 3.82 24.61
C GLY A 122 3.91 4.96 24.49
N VAL A 123 4.40 5.21 23.27
CA VAL A 123 5.30 6.35 22.99
C VAL A 123 4.59 7.68 23.28
N THR A 124 3.33 7.81 22.88
CA THR A 124 2.54 9.02 23.13
C THR A 124 2.36 9.29 24.63
N GLU A 125 2.14 8.26 25.44
CA GLU A 125 1.93 8.36 26.89
C GLU A 125 3.14 8.94 27.62
N ILE A 126 4.35 8.50 27.25
CA ILE A 126 5.60 8.96 27.90
C ILE A 126 6.15 10.26 27.32
N THR A 127 5.70 10.68 26.13
CA THR A 127 6.18 11.91 25.47
C THR A 127 5.89 13.14 26.34
N THR A 128 6.87 14.04 26.50
CA THR A 128 6.75 15.32 27.22
C THR A 128 6.88 16.51 26.26
N LEU A 129 6.56 17.72 26.75
CA LEU A 129 6.73 18.93 25.94
C LEU A 129 8.21 19.19 25.66
N GLU A 130 9.07 18.96 26.66
CA GLU A 130 10.51 19.12 26.58
C GLU A 130 11.12 18.16 25.56
N SER A 131 10.70 16.89 25.54
CA SER A 131 11.19 15.92 24.56
C SER A 131 10.78 16.29 23.14
N LEU A 132 9.61 16.92 22.94
CA LEU A 132 9.17 17.39 21.62
C LEU A 132 9.94 18.62 21.15
N LYS A 133 10.28 19.54 22.06
CA LYS A 133 11.13 20.70 21.75
C LYS A 133 12.52 20.24 21.31
N GLU A 134 13.11 19.31 22.05
CA GLU A 134 14.41 18.74 21.72
C GLU A 134 14.36 17.98 20.38
N HIS A 135 13.34 17.15 20.18
CA HIS A 135 13.18 16.42 18.91
C HIS A 135 13.00 17.36 17.71
N HIS A 136 12.24 18.44 17.88
CA HIS A 136 12.09 19.46 16.85
C HIS A 136 13.42 20.13 16.51
N LYS A 137 14.20 20.50 17.54
CA LYS A 137 15.55 21.05 17.37
C LYS A 137 16.46 20.08 16.60
N VAL A 138 16.50 18.81 17.00
CA VAL A 138 17.27 17.76 16.31
C VAL A 138 16.87 17.60 14.84
N ILE A 139 15.58 17.68 14.51
CA ILE A 139 15.11 17.61 13.12
C ILE A 139 15.63 18.81 12.31
N LEU A 140 15.57 20.02 12.88
CA LEU A 140 15.94 21.24 12.17
C LEU A 140 17.45 21.45 12.06
N GLU A 141 18.23 20.95 13.03
CA GLU A 141 19.70 21.05 13.05
C GLU A 141 20.38 19.91 12.27
N ASN A 142 19.60 19.00 11.67
CA ASN A 142 20.14 17.94 10.83
C ASN A 142 20.76 18.54 9.56
N ASP A 143 22.08 18.43 9.42
CA ASP A 143 22.85 18.95 8.29
C ASP A 143 22.66 18.14 6.99
N GLU A 144 22.04 16.96 7.08
CA GLU A 144 21.59 16.16 5.93
C GLU A 144 20.17 16.53 5.47
N SER A 145 19.49 17.46 6.14
CA SER A 145 18.14 17.86 5.74
C SER A 145 18.17 18.80 4.52
N GLU A 146 17.32 18.52 3.55
CA GLU A 146 17.18 19.31 2.32
C GLU A 146 15.78 19.93 2.22
N ILE A 147 15.69 21.04 1.49
CA ILE A 147 14.41 21.68 1.16
C ILE A 147 14.09 21.49 -0.33
N GLU A 148 13.04 20.73 -0.59
CA GLU A 148 12.47 20.55 -1.92
C GLU A 148 11.16 21.33 -2.06
N CYS A 149 10.96 22.02 -3.18
CA CYS A 149 9.76 22.82 -3.43
C CYS A 149 9.17 22.50 -4.81
N LEU A 150 7.84 22.33 -4.85
CA LEU A 150 7.08 22.34 -6.09
C LEU A 150 6.21 23.60 -6.14
N PHE A 151 6.41 24.41 -7.19
CA PHE A 151 5.56 25.55 -7.52
C PHE A 151 4.66 25.17 -8.69
N THR A 152 3.35 25.41 -8.56
CA THR A 152 2.38 25.16 -9.63
C THR A 152 1.22 26.13 -9.55
N GLY A 153 0.77 26.63 -10.70
CA GLY A 153 -0.30 27.62 -10.82
C GLY A 153 0.19 28.97 -11.34
N ASN A 154 -0.44 30.05 -10.87
CA ASN A 154 -0.16 31.42 -11.29
C ASN A 154 1.10 31.98 -10.60
N VAL A 155 2.28 31.54 -11.04
CA VAL A 155 3.58 31.94 -10.50
C VAL A 155 4.63 31.96 -11.61
N SER A 156 5.43 33.03 -11.71
CA SER A 156 6.53 33.11 -12.67
C SER A 156 7.76 32.35 -12.17
N LYS A 157 8.68 32.05 -13.09
CA LYS A 157 9.96 31.41 -12.74
C LYS A 157 10.75 32.28 -11.76
N GLU A 158 10.77 33.59 -11.97
CA GLU A 158 11.48 34.56 -11.15
C GLU A 158 10.87 34.62 -9.74
N GLN A 159 9.54 34.66 -9.62
CA GLN A 159 8.84 34.62 -8.33
C GLN A 159 9.14 33.33 -7.56
N ALA A 160 9.14 32.18 -8.24
CA ALA A 160 9.47 30.89 -7.64
C ALA A 160 10.93 30.85 -7.16
N GLN A 161 11.88 31.36 -7.97
CA GLN A 161 13.28 31.45 -7.59
C GLN A 161 13.51 32.39 -6.41
N GLU A 162 12.83 33.54 -6.39
CA GLU A 162 12.92 34.49 -5.28
C GLU A 162 12.40 33.86 -3.98
N PHE A 163 11.22 33.22 -4.02
CA PHE A 163 10.67 32.50 -2.88
C PHE A 163 11.63 31.40 -2.40
N PHE A 164 12.10 30.56 -3.32
CA PHE A 164 13.01 29.46 -2.97
C PHE A 164 14.30 29.97 -2.34
N SER A 165 14.87 31.07 -2.86
CA SER A 165 16.06 31.70 -2.26
C SER A 165 15.81 32.15 -0.82
N LYS A 166 14.64 32.73 -0.53
CA LYS A 166 14.24 33.14 0.82
C LYS A 166 14.04 31.93 1.73
N ALA A 167 13.32 30.90 1.27
CA ALA A 167 13.09 29.66 2.00
C ALA A 167 14.39 28.92 2.32
N ALA A 168 15.30 28.81 1.35
CA ALA A 168 16.63 28.24 1.53
C ALA A 168 17.46 29.03 2.54
N SER A 169 17.36 30.37 2.53
CA SER A 169 18.05 31.22 3.52
C SER A 169 17.55 30.96 4.95
N ILE A 170 16.23 30.80 5.14
CA ILE A 170 15.64 30.43 6.44
C ILE A 170 16.19 29.09 6.91
N HIS A 171 16.14 28.07 6.04
CA HIS A 171 16.66 26.74 6.34
C HIS A 171 18.16 26.78 6.70
N GLN A 172 18.98 27.45 5.89
CA GLN A 172 20.42 27.58 6.11
C GLN A 172 20.77 28.32 7.40
N SER A 173 19.96 29.29 7.83
CA SER A 173 20.20 30.02 9.07
C SER A 173 20.16 29.13 10.32
N VAL A 174 19.47 27.99 10.24
CA VAL A 174 19.36 27.02 11.34
C VAL A 174 20.36 25.88 11.18
N THR A 175 20.62 25.40 9.95
CA THR A 175 21.53 24.25 9.72
C THR A 175 23.01 24.61 9.75
N GLN A 176 23.41 25.85 9.43
CA GLN A 176 24.83 26.25 9.37
C GLN A 176 25.57 26.20 10.73
N GLY A 177 24.87 26.23 11.85
CA GLY A 177 25.45 26.06 13.19
C GLY A 177 25.86 24.63 13.55
N SER A 178 25.47 23.64 12.73
CA SER A 178 25.50 22.21 13.03
C SER A 178 26.46 21.39 12.16
N LYS A 179 27.49 22.02 11.54
CA LYS A 179 28.45 21.29 10.71
C LYS A 179 29.18 20.22 11.53
N ARG A 180 28.92 18.94 11.26
CA ARG A 180 29.73 17.82 11.77
C ARG A 180 31.18 17.95 11.30
N ASP A 181 32.10 17.50 12.15
CA ASP A 181 33.51 17.35 11.80
C ASP A 181 33.63 16.31 10.66
N PRO A 182 34.20 16.66 9.48
CA PRO A 182 34.33 15.74 8.35
C PRO A 182 35.25 14.53 8.60
N SER A 183 35.92 14.46 9.75
CA SER A 183 36.94 13.44 10.06
C SER A 183 36.42 12.17 10.74
N GLY A 184 35.11 12.06 10.98
CA GLY A 184 34.51 10.85 11.56
C GLY A 184 34.24 9.75 10.51
N ASP A 185 35.04 8.67 10.55
CA ASP A 185 34.85 7.40 9.81
C ASP A 185 33.60 6.60 10.27
N GLU A 186 32.53 7.26 10.73
CA GLU A 186 31.24 6.58 10.93
C GLU A 186 30.57 6.44 9.57
N LYS A 187 30.36 5.19 9.12
CA LYS A 187 29.54 4.90 7.93
C LYS A 187 28.24 5.70 8.06
N LEU A 188 28.02 6.64 7.15
CA LEU A 188 26.74 7.34 7.06
C LEU A 188 25.65 6.28 6.86
N ASP A 189 24.81 6.08 7.87
CA ASP A 189 23.53 5.40 7.67
C ASP A 189 22.68 6.34 6.81
N VAL A 190 22.74 6.16 5.49
CA VAL A 190 21.94 6.95 4.54
C VAL A 190 20.48 6.59 4.77
N TRP A 191 19.78 7.41 5.57
CA TRP A 191 18.35 7.26 5.76
C TRP A 191 17.65 7.44 4.42
N THR A 192 17.06 6.36 3.90
CA THR A 192 16.33 6.42 2.63
C THR A 192 14.86 6.73 2.89
N PRO A 193 14.38 7.93 2.52
CA PRO A 193 13.00 8.31 2.79
C PRO A 193 12.00 7.46 2.00
N GLY A 194 10.91 7.05 2.66
CA GLY A 194 9.77 6.40 2.01
C GLY A 194 9.21 5.19 2.76
N THR A 195 8.16 4.58 2.21
CA THR A 195 7.55 3.38 2.79
C THR A 195 8.40 2.15 2.47
N LEU A 196 8.38 1.14 3.34
CA LEU A 196 8.96 -0.16 3.05
C LEU A 196 7.84 -1.20 3.15
N GLU A 197 7.55 -1.77 2.00
CA GLU A 197 6.57 -2.84 1.82
C GLU A 197 7.32 -4.18 1.79
N ARG A 198 6.74 -5.20 2.43
CA ARG A 198 7.35 -6.54 2.46
C ARG A 198 6.84 -7.43 1.34
N ARG A 199 7.70 -8.36 0.94
CA ARG A 199 7.43 -9.38 -0.06
C ARG A 199 6.91 -10.64 0.61
N ILE A 200 5.69 -11.03 0.25
CA ILE A 200 5.15 -12.35 0.58
C ILE A 200 5.93 -13.38 -0.23
N VAL A 201 6.29 -14.51 0.39
CA VAL A 201 7.05 -15.54 -0.31
C VAL A 201 6.23 -16.10 -1.47
N PRO A 202 6.83 -16.22 -2.67
CA PRO A 202 6.26 -16.96 -3.78
C PRO A 202 5.72 -18.35 -3.38
N GLY A 203 4.41 -18.56 -3.54
CA GLY A 203 3.70 -19.81 -3.29
C GLY A 203 3.12 -19.90 -1.89
N GLU A 204 3.23 -18.82 -1.10
CA GLU A 204 2.71 -18.74 0.24
C GLU A 204 1.36 -18.01 0.28
N ASP A 205 0.42 -18.65 0.99
CA ASP A 205 -0.82 -18.04 1.45
C ASP A 205 -0.69 -17.77 2.96
N ILE A 206 -1.05 -16.57 3.39
CA ILE A 206 -1.04 -16.17 4.80
C ILE A 206 -2.47 -15.88 5.23
N ASP A 207 -2.96 -16.62 6.21
CA ASP A 207 -4.31 -16.46 6.75
C ASP A 207 -4.24 -15.81 8.14
N ILE A 208 -4.89 -14.66 8.29
CA ILE A 208 -4.89 -13.84 9.49
C ILE A 208 -6.30 -13.87 10.09
N HIS A 209 -6.46 -14.32 11.34
CA HIS A 209 -7.76 -14.53 11.98
C HIS A 209 -7.81 -13.84 13.34
N PHE A 210 -8.54 -12.72 13.45
CA PHE A 210 -8.69 -11.97 14.70
C PHE A 210 -10.15 -11.81 15.09
N ALA A 211 -10.44 -11.82 16.38
CA ALA A 211 -11.72 -11.32 16.87
C ALA A 211 -11.78 -9.80 16.70
N SER A 212 -12.96 -9.27 16.37
CA SER A 212 -13.18 -7.83 16.44
C SER A 212 -12.99 -7.34 17.88
N GLN A 213 -12.24 -6.25 18.06
CA GLN A 213 -12.10 -5.62 19.38
C GLN A 213 -13.19 -4.55 19.62
N ASN A 214 -14.07 -4.32 18.64
CA ASN A 214 -15.29 -3.54 18.85
C ASN A 214 -16.37 -4.47 19.44
N PRO A 215 -16.79 -4.27 20.71
CA PRO A 215 -17.76 -5.14 21.37
C PRO A 215 -19.15 -5.11 20.73
N ASP A 216 -19.48 -4.02 20.03
CA ASP A 216 -20.77 -3.82 19.37
C ASP A 216 -20.76 -4.22 17.89
N GLU A 217 -19.61 -4.65 17.35
CA GLU A 217 -19.49 -5.07 15.96
C GLU A 217 -20.07 -6.48 15.76
N GLU A 218 -21.27 -6.53 15.19
CA GLU A 218 -21.95 -7.77 14.83
C GLU A 218 -21.41 -8.40 13.54
N ASN A 219 -20.85 -7.61 12.61
CA ASN A 219 -20.39 -8.08 11.31
C ASN A 219 -18.98 -8.71 11.41
N GLY A 220 -18.73 -9.76 10.64
CA GLY A 220 -17.39 -10.21 10.31
C GLY A 220 -16.91 -9.60 8.98
N ALA A 221 -15.60 -9.57 8.76
CA ALA A 221 -15.00 -9.08 7.53
C ALA A 221 -13.96 -10.06 6.97
N VAL A 222 -13.83 -10.08 5.65
CA VAL A 222 -12.78 -10.80 4.92
C VAL A 222 -12.17 -9.85 3.90
N LEU A 223 -10.86 -9.64 4.01
CA LEU A 223 -10.05 -8.92 3.05
C LEU A 223 -9.03 -9.89 2.43
N VAL A 224 -9.14 -10.16 1.14
CA VAL A 224 -8.15 -10.97 0.41
C VAL A 224 -7.30 -10.06 -0.47
N THR A 225 -5.99 -10.18 -0.35
CA THR A 225 -5.00 -9.39 -1.08
C THR A 225 -4.07 -10.32 -1.85
N TYR A 226 -4.00 -10.15 -3.17
CA TYR A 226 -3.02 -10.83 -4.03
C TYR A 226 -1.91 -9.83 -4.37
N GLN A 227 -0.68 -10.09 -3.94
CA GLN A 227 0.48 -9.25 -4.21
C GLN A 227 1.13 -9.65 -5.53
N SER A 228 1.36 -8.69 -6.43
CA SER A 228 2.19 -8.92 -7.61
C SER A 228 3.61 -9.28 -7.18
N ARG A 229 4.21 -10.30 -7.81
CA ARG A 229 5.61 -10.68 -7.58
C ARG A 229 6.61 -9.77 -8.28
N ILE A 230 6.14 -9.08 -9.31
CA ILE A 230 6.98 -8.25 -10.16
C ILE A 230 6.61 -6.79 -9.89
N PRO A 231 7.60 -5.91 -9.74
CA PRO A 231 7.37 -4.48 -9.60
C PRO A 231 6.40 -3.91 -10.63
N GLY A 232 5.61 -2.94 -10.17
CA GLY A 232 4.72 -2.18 -11.03
C GLY A 232 5.47 -1.18 -11.91
N PHE A 233 4.75 -0.68 -12.91
CA PHE A 233 5.23 0.29 -13.87
C PHE A 233 5.42 1.68 -13.22
N LYS A 234 6.64 2.21 -13.30
CA LYS A 234 6.98 3.57 -12.85
C LYS A 234 6.77 4.60 -13.96
N GLY A 235 7.09 4.23 -15.20
CA GLY A 235 7.01 5.06 -16.40
C GLY A 235 7.94 4.56 -17.50
N ASP A 236 7.77 5.07 -18.72
CA ASP A 236 8.45 4.53 -19.91
C ASP A 236 9.98 4.70 -19.86
N THR A 237 10.46 5.75 -19.19
CA THR A 237 11.90 6.05 -19.06
C THR A 237 12.60 5.16 -18.03
N ILE A 238 11.87 4.63 -17.05
CA ILE A 238 12.44 3.92 -15.89
C ILE A 238 12.07 2.43 -15.92
N SER A 239 10.95 2.05 -16.53
CA SER A 239 10.40 0.70 -16.50
C SER A 239 10.41 0.03 -17.86
N SER A 240 10.58 -1.29 -17.86
CA SER A 240 10.52 -2.09 -19.08
C SER A 240 9.11 -2.15 -19.67
N PRO A 241 8.97 -2.40 -20.99
CA PRO A 241 7.67 -2.62 -21.63
C PRO A 241 6.87 -3.77 -21.02
N ALA A 242 7.55 -4.80 -20.51
CA ALA A 242 6.90 -5.91 -19.80
C ALA A 242 6.24 -5.45 -18.48
N SER A 243 6.83 -4.46 -17.80
CA SER A 243 6.23 -3.85 -16.61
C SER A 243 4.98 -3.03 -16.96
N LEU A 244 5.07 -2.21 -18.01
CA LEU A 244 3.91 -1.48 -18.53
C LEU A 244 2.74 -2.43 -18.84
N LYS A 245 3.00 -3.49 -19.62
CA LYS A 245 1.98 -4.46 -20.03
C LYS A 245 1.31 -5.11 -18.82
N ARG A 246 2.09 -5.58 -17.86
CA ARG A 246 1.56 -6.22 -16.64
C ARG A 246 0.72 -5.26 -15.78
N SER A 247 1.21 -4.05 -15.50
CA SER A 247 0.46 -3.09 -14.70
C SER A 247 -0.83 -2.65 -15.40
N ALA A 248 -0.81 -2.53 -16.72
CA ALA A 248 -2.01 -2.34 -17.53
C ALA A 248 -2.98 -3.52 -17.36
N THR A 249 -2.50 -4.76 -17.46
CA THR A 249 -3.30 -5.97 -17.29
C THR A 249 -3.90 -6.08 -15.90
N MET A 250 -3.15 -5.85 -14.82
CA MET A 250 -3.67 -5.87 -13.44
C MET A 250 -4.81 -4.88 -13.24
N ARG A 251 -4.66 -3.66 -13.77
CA ARG A 251 -5.70 -2.62 -13.69
C ARG A 251 -6.95 -3.01 -14.48
N LEU A 252 -6.77 -3.60 -15.66
CA LEU A 252 -7.88 -4.07 -16.49
C LEU A 252 -8.61 -5.25 -15.81
N LEU A 253 -7.88 -6.23 -15.28
CA LEU A 253 -8.44 -7.35 -14.50
C LEU A 253 -9.29 -6.83 -13.33
N CYS A 254 -8.78 -5.91 -12.52
CA CYS A 254 -9.56 -5.32 -11.42
C CYS A 254 -10.80 -4.55 -11.92
N HIS A 255 -10.71 -3.89 -13.07
CA HIS A 255 -11.86 -3.19 -13.66
C HIS A 255 -12.96 -4.16 -14.08
N MET A 256 -12.59 -5.28 -14.71
CA MET A 256 -13.50 -6.34 -15.16
C MET A 256 -14.07 -7.14 -13.99
N LEU A 257 -13.27 -7.41 -12.96
CA LEU A 257 -13.66 -8.15 -11.76
C LEU A 257 -14.75 -7.44 -10.95
N ARG A 258 -14.81 -6.11 -11.01
CA ARG A 258 -15.60 -5.27 -10.09
C ARG A 258 -17.08 -5.56 -10.11
N GLU A 259 -17.68 -5.63 -11.30
CA GLU A 259 -19.12 -5.83 -11.44
C GLU A 259 -19.52 -7.28 -11.14
N PRO A 260 -18.87 -8.32 -11.71
CA PRO A 260 -19.25 -9.71 -11.43
C PRO A 260 -19.02 -10.12 -9.97
N PHE A 261 -17.94 -9.63 -9.33
CA PHE A 261 -17.69 -9.88 -7.90
C PHE A 261 -18.79 -9.26 -7.03
N PHE A 262 -19.21 -8.04 -7.36
CA PHE A 262 -20.30 -7.39 -6.67
C PHE A 262 -21.60 -8.15 -6.90
N ASP A 263 -22.01 -8.40 -8.15
CA ASP A 263 -23.27 -9.06 -8.46
C ASP A 263 -23.38 -10.44 -7.79
N GLU A 264 -22.33 -11.25 -7.87
CA GLU A 264 -22.35 -12.61 -7.34
C GLU A 264 -22.42 -12.63 -5.81
N LEU A 265 -21.49 -11.96 -5.12
CA LEU A 265 -21.41 -12.02 -3.66
C LEU A 265 -22.44 -11.11 -2.97
N ARG A 266 -22.80 -9.97 -3.56
CA ARG A 266 -23.76 -8.99 -2.99
C ARG A 266 -25.19 -9.25 -3.43
N THR A 267 -25.45 -9.38 -4.72
CA THR A 267 -26.82 -9.39 -5.27
C THR A 267 -27.44 -10.78 -5.17
N LYS A 268 -26.71 -11.81 -5.65
CA LYS A 268 -27.22 -13.20 -5.70
C LYS A 268 -27.06 -13.92 -4.37
N GLN A 269 -25.85 -13.98 -3.82
CA GLN A 269 -25.57 -14.71 -2.58
C GLN A 269 -25.86 -13.91 -1.32
N GLN A 270 -26.02 -12.59 -1.43
CA GLN A 270 -26.38 -11.68 -0.34
C GLN A 270 -25.46 -11.79 0.90
N LEU A 271 -24.16 -12.02 0.69
CA LEU A 271 -23.20 -12.30 1.76
C LEU A 271 -22.94 -11.11 2.68
N GLY A 272 -22.82 -9.91 2.10
CA GLY A 272 -22.43 -8.72 2.83
C GLY A 272 -23.04 -7.47 2.25
N TYR A 273 -23.05 -6.35 2.97
CA TYR A 273 -23.50 -5.06 2.40
C TYR A 273 -22.36 -4.25 1.79
N VAL A 274 -21.13 -4.47 2.26
CA VAL A 274 -19.91 -4.04 1.57
C VAL A 274 -19.34 -5.26 0.87
N VAL A 275 -19.29 -5.18 -0.44
CA VAL A 275 -18.60 -6.12 -1.32
C VAL A 275 -17.87 -5.26 -2.33
N SER A 276 -16.56 -5.37 -2.41
CA SER A 276 -15.76 -4.54 -3.32
C SER A 276 -14.52 -5.26 -3.77
N SER A 277 -14.14 -5.06 -5.04
CA SER A 277 -12.83 -5.40 -5.56
C SER A 277 -12.18 -4.18 -6.20
N TYR A 278 -10.87 -4.05 -6.04
CA TYR A 278 -10.12 -2.90 -6.53
C TYR A 278 -8.63 -3.20 -6.73
N TYR A 279 -7.99 -2.38 -7.55
CA TYR A 279 -6.54 -2.31 -7.70
C TYR A 279 -5.99 -1.42 -6.59
N ASP A 280 -4.95 -1.89 -5.91
CA ASP A 280 -4.23 -1.15 -4.87
C ASP A 280 -2.73 -1.11 -5.19
N ILE A 281 -2.02 -0.11 -4.64
CA ILE A 281 -0.60 0.11 -4.91
C ILE A 281 0.11 0.60 -3.64
N GLY A 282 1.07 -0.19 -3.18
CA GLY A 282 2.05 0.16 -2.16
C GLY A 282 3.38 0.55 -2.77
N PHE A 283 4.32 0.98 -1.93
CA PHE A 283 5.67 1.34 -2.36
C PHE A 283 6.71 0.82 -1.37
N SER A 284 7.84 0.35 -1.90
CA SER A 284 8.99 -0.06 -1.11
C SER A 284 10.21 0.76 -1.52
N SER A 285 10.84 1.44 -0.57
CA SER A 285 12.01 2.29 -0.77
C SER A 285 13.23 1.51 -0.33
N ARG A 286 14.23 1.40 -1.21
CA ARG A 286 15.49 0.68 -0.93
C ARG A 286 16.11 1.13 0.41
N GLN A 287 16.66 0.22 1.20
CA GLN A 287 17.51 0.55 2.35
C GLN A 287 18.98 0.22 2.04
N ASP A 288 19.92 0.99 2.57
CA ASP A 288 21.35 0.65 2.49
C ASP A 288 21.65 -0.56 3.40
N GLY A 289 22.45 -1.50 2.89
CA GLY A 289 22.77 -2.76 3.57
C GLY A 289 22.09 -4.02 3.01
N ASP A 290 21.30 -3.91 1.93
CA ASP A 290 20.92 -5.08 1.13
C ASP A 290 22.20 -5.75 0.58
N GLU A 291 22.66 -6.84 1.21
CA GLU A 291 23.87 -7.61 0.84
C GLU A 291 23.88 -8.09 -0.62
N ASP A 292 22.74 -8.01 -1.29
CA ASP A 292 22.56 -8.28 -2.73
C ASP A 292 23.01 -7.11 -3.62
N SER A 293 23.59 -6.05 -3.04
CA SER A 293 24.29 -4.95 -3.72
C SER A 293 25.71 -5.35 -4.15
N SER A 294 25.87 -6.49 -4.84
CA SER A 294 27.13 -6.79 -5.51
C SER A 294 27.33 -5.83 -6.69
N VAL A 295 28.04 -4.74 -6.37
CA VAL A 295 29.13 -4.11 -7.12
C VAL A 295 29.38 -4.68 -8.53
N ASP A 296 28.54 -4.35 -9.51
CA ASP A 296 28.89 -4.50 -10.93
C ASP A 296 28.41 -3.35 -11.83
N SER A 297 27.87 -2.28 -11.23
CA SER A 297 27.63 -1.02 -11.92
C SER A 297 28.18 0.08 -11.02
N GLY A 298 29.26 0.73 -11.44
CA GLY A 298 29.97 1.77 -10.68
C GLY A 298 29.16 3.06 -10.51
N ILE A 299 27.96 2.96 -9.96
CA ILE A 299 27.03 4.06 -9.66
C ILE A 299 27.09 4.29 -8.16
N THR A 300 27.49 5.49 -7.76
CA THR A 300 27.56 5.94 -6.37
C THR A 300 26.15 6.14 -5.79
N THR A 301 26.00 5.70 -4.54
CA THR A 301 24.80 5.68 -3.70
C THR A 301 24.36 7.08 -3.25
N ALA A 302 23.14 7.49 -3.60
CA ALA A 302 22.41 8.59 -2.95
C ALA A 302 20.88 8.56 -3.26
N GLY A 303 20.07 7.78 -2.51
CA GLY A 303 18.60 8.00 -2.42
C GLY A 303 17.67 7.31 -3.45
N PRO A 304 16.33 7.29 -3.20
CA PRO A 304 15.52 6.06 -3.27
C PRO A 304 15.17 5.52 -4.66
N TRP A 305 15.47 4.23 -4.86
CA TRP A 305 14.89 3.40 -5.93
C TRP A 305 13.52 2.84 -5.50
N THR A 306 12.52 3.73 -5.44
CA THR A 306 11.15 3.41 -5.02
C THR A 306 10.53 2.35 -5.93
N THR A 307 10.16 1.20 -5.37
CA THR A 307 9.56 0.07 -6.09
C THR A 307 8.04 0.04 -5.88
N PRO A 308 7.22 0.23 -6.92
CA PRO A 308 5.78 0.06 -6.82
C PRO A 308 5.41 -1.41 -6.60
N VAL A 309 4.54 -1.66 -5.63
CA VAL A 309 4.01 -2.99 -5.30
C VAL A 309 2.52 -2.98 -5.62
N GLU A 310 2.11 -3.76 -6.62
CA GLU A 310 0.72 -3.77 -7.09
C GLU A 310 -0.07 -4.90 -6.45
N PHE A 311 -1.35 -4.66 -6.16
CA PHE A 311 -2.23 -5.62 -5.53
C PHE A 311 -3.59 -5.70 -6.21
N ILE A 312 -4.15 -6.91 -6.24
CA ILE A 312 -5.59 -7.14 -6.46
C ILE A 312 -6.20 -7.37 -5.08
N VAL A 313 -7.16 -6.54 -4.70
CA VAL A 313 -7.79 -6.60 -3.37
C VAL A 313 -9.28 -6.84 -3.51
N VAL A 314 -9.81 -7.76 -2.71
CA VAL A 314 -11.25 -7.99 -2.55
C VAL A 314 -11.62 -7.91 -1.07
N ASN A 315 -12.76 -7.29 -0.77
CA ASN A 315 -13.24 -7.05 0.58
C ASN A 315 -14.74 -7.38 0.68
N VAL A 316 -15.10 -8.12 1.72
CA VAL A 316 -16.49 -8.45 2.06
C VAL A 316 -16.72 -8.23 3.55
N LEU A 317 -17.70 -7.37 3.88
CA LEU A 317 -18.21 -7.19 5.24
C LEU A 317 -19.57 -7.88 5.35
N SER A 318 -19.62 -8.96 6.11
CA SER A 318 -20.73 -9.90 6.19
C SER A 318 -21.29 -10.02 7.61
N LYS A 319 -22.60 -10.09 7.70
CA LYS A 319 -23.32 -10.65 8.86
C LYS A 319 -24.14 -11.87 8.47
N ALA A 320 -24.06 -12.35 7.23
CA ALA A 320 -24.86 -13.47 6.76
C ALA A 320 -24.20 -14.80 7.14
N GLN A 321 -22.88 -14.87 6.97
CA GLN A 321 -22.04 -16.04 7.24
C GLN A 321 -20.77 -15.62 8.00
N ASP A 322 -20.11 -16.59 8.63
CA ASP A 322 -18.85 -16.38 9.32
C ASP A 322 -17.71 -16.06 8.32
N PRO A 323 -16.65 -15.35 8.76
CA PRO A 323 -15.52 -14.99 7.89
C PRO A 323 -14.86 -16.14 7.15
N ALA A 324 -14.73 -17.34 7.73
CA ALA A 324 -14.09 -18.46 7.02
C ALA A 324 -14.98 -18.96 5.87
N SER A 325 -16.29 -19.07 6.09
CA SER A 325 -17.25 -19.38 5.02
C SER A 325 -17.25 -18.31 3.92
N VAL A 326 -17.16 -17.02 4.28
CA VAL A 326 -17.07 -15.93 3.30
C VAL A 326 -15.77 -16.01 2.49
N ALA A 327 -14.64 -16.32 3.12
CA ALA A 327 -13.37 -16.53 2.42
C ALA A 327 -13.46 -17.68 1.39
N LEU A 328 -14.13 -18.79 1.74
CA LEU A 328 -14.38 -19.88 0.80
C LEU A 328 -15.24 -19.43 -0.39
N ARG A 329 -16.28 -18.61 -0.17
CA ARG A 329 -17.09 -18.06 -1.27
C ARG A 329 -16.31 -17.12 -2.18
N ILE A 330 -15.38 -16.35 -1.62
CA ILE A 330 -14.45 -15.53 -2.41
C ILE A 330 -13.57 -16.45 -3.27
N ASP A 331 -13.00 -17.51 -2.69
CA ASP A 331 -12.15 -18.45 -3.43
C ASP A 331 -12.91 -19.16 -4.56
N GLU A 332 -14.12 -19.67 -4.28
CA GLU A 332 -15.02 -20.25 -5.29
C GLU A 332 -15.30 -19.27 -6.43
N PHE A 333 -15.60 -18.01 -6.10
CA PHE A 333 -15.83 -16.97 -7.10
C PHE A 333 -14.57 -16.71 -7.94
N MET A 334 -13.41 -16.50 -7.29
CA MET A 334 -12.16 -16.21 -7.99
C MET A 334 -11.76 -17.37 -8.89
N GLU A 335 -11.99 -18.62 -8.49
CA GLU A 335 -11.78 -19.78 -9.36
C GLU A 335 -12.73 -19.77 -10.56
N SER A 336 -14.02 -19.53 -10.36
CA SER A 336 -15.02 -19.46 -11.43
C SER A 336 -14.82 -18.27 -12.40
N PHE A 337 -14.26 -17.16 -11.91
CA PHE A 337 -14.00 -15.98 -12.73
C PHE A 337 -12.95 -16.25 -13.82
N LYS A 338 -12.07 -17.23 -13.61
CA LYS A 338 -11.14 -17.69 -14.64
C LYS A 338 -11.88 -18.17 -15.89
N GLU A 339 -12.89 -19.02 -15.71
CA GLU A 339 -13.71 -19.52 -16.82
C GLU A 339 -14.49 -18.38 -17.49
N THR A 340 -14.92 -17.38 -16.71
CA THR A 340 -15.55 -16.17 -17.25
C THR A 340 -14.58 -15.41 -18.15
N LEU A 341 -13.32 -15.20 -17.74
CA LEU A 341 -12.30 -14.55 -18.56
C LEU A 341 -11.97 -15.33 -19.83
N GLU A 342 -11.89 -16.66 -19.74
CA GLU A 342 -11.61 -17.55 -20.88
C GLU A 342 -12.70 -17.45 -21.95
N ASN A 343 -13.96 -17.39 -21.52
CA ASN A 343 -15.12 -17.36 -22.41
C ASN A 343 -15.61 -15.96 -22.78
N MET A 344 -15.07 -14.90 -22.16
CA MET A 344 -15.51 -13.53 -22.40
C MET A 344 -15.25 -13.13 -23.87
N PRO A 345 -16.26 -12.60 -24.60
CA PRO A 345 -16.07 -12.12 -25.96
C PRO A 345 -15.00 -11.03 -26.07
N GLU A 346 -14.19 -11.07 -27.14
CA GLU A 346 -13.17 -10.03 -27.39
C GLU A 346 -13.76 -8.62 -27.46
N SER A 347 -14.99 -8.48 -27.94
CA SER A 347 -15.70 -7.20 -27.97
C SER A 347 -15.98 -6.64 -26.57
N GLU A 348 -16.24 -7.51 -25.60
CA GLU A 348 -16.50 -7.12 -24.21
C GLU A 348 -15.21 -6.75 -23.49
N ILE A 349 -14.13 -7.51 -23.71
CA ILE A 349 -12.78 -7.15 -23.23
C ILE A 349 -12.39 -5.76 -23.74
N ARG A 350 -12.59 -5.49 -25.04
CA ARG A 350 -12.32 -4.17 -25.63
C ARG A 350 -13.20 -3.08 -25.02
N HIS A 351 -14.47 -3.36 -24.75
CA HIS A 351 -15.35 -2.39 -24.11
C HIS A 351 -14.85 -1.99 -22.72
N HIS A 352 -14.42 -2.97 -21.90
CA HIS A 352 -13.79 -2.70 -20.61
C HIS A 352 -12.46 -1.93 -20.74
N ALA A 353 -11.63 -2.31 -21.70
CA ALA A 353 -10.36 -1.64 -21.97
C ALA A 353 -10.57 -0.17 -22.37
N ASP A 354 -11.52 0.10 -23.26
CA ASP A 354 -11.87 1.45 -23.70
C ASP A 354 -12.44 2.28 -22.56
N ALA A 355 -13.35 1.73 -21.76
CA ALA A 355 -13.92 2.42 -20.61
C ALA A 355 -12.84 2.80 -19.57
N LEU A 356 -11.91 1.88 -19.28
CA LEU A 356 -10.81 2.15 -18.35
C LEU A 356 -9.80 3.14 -18.94
N SER A 357 -9.44 3.02 -20.22
CA SER A 357 -8.55 3.94 -20.91
C SER A 357 -9.12 5.36 -20.91
N GLN A 358 -10.40 5.54 -21.28
CA GLN A 358 -11.08 6.83 -21.22
C GLN A 358 -11.07 7.43 -19.81
N LYS A 359 -11.28 6.60 -18.78
CA LYS A 359 -11.21 7.04 -17.38
C LYS A 359 -9.81 7.54 -17.01
N LEU A 360 -8.75 6.85 -17.44
CA LEU A 360 -7.36 7.23 -17.17
C LEU A 360 -6.95 8.49 -17.94
N MET A 361 -7.49 8.70 -19.13
CA MET A 361 -7.20 9.86 -19.98
C MET A 361 -7.96 11.13 -19.59
N LYS A 362 -8.89 11.04 -18.61
CA LYS A 362 -9.63 12.22 -18.15
C LYS A 362 -8.65 13.25 -17.57
N PRO A 363 -8.67 14.51 -18.04
CA PRO A 363 -7.77 15.53 -17.53
C PRO A 363 -8.04 15.81 -16.05
N ILE A 364 -6.98 16.11 -15.32
CA ILE A 364 -7.07 16.49 -13.91
C ILE A 364 -7.80 17.84 -13.83
N GLN A 365 -8.91 17.89 -13.10
CA GLN A 365 -9.81 19.05 -13.09
C GLN A 365 -9.47 20.08 -12.00
N LYS A 366 -8.55 19.76 -11.09
CA LYS A 366 -8.19 20.58 -9.93
C LYS A 366 -6.68 20.72 -9.84
N LEU A 367 -6.18 21.95 -9.74
CA LEU A 367 -4.75 22.25 -9.64
C LEU A 367 -4.10 21.52 -8.45
N GLY A 368 -4.75 21.48 -7.28
CA GLY A 368 -4.20 20.75 -6.13
C GLY A 368 -4.05 19.24 -6.34
N SER A 369 -4.93 18.64 -7.15
CA SER A 369 -4.81 17.22 -7.53
C SER A 369 -3.64 17.01 -8.49
N GLU A 370 -3.44 17.92 -9.44
CA GLU A 370 -2.31 17.88 -10.37
C GLU A 370 -0.98 18.06 -9.62
N ALA A 371 -0.92 19.05 -8.72
CA ALA A 371 0.22 19.29 -7.83
C ALA A 371 0.61 18.04 -7.04
N SER A 372 -0.39 17.37 -6.45
CA SER A 372 -0.18 16.15 -5.66
C SER A 372 0.37 14.99 -6.50
N VAL A 373 -0.14 14.83 -7.72
CA VAL A 373 0.35 13.81 -8.66
C VAL A 373 1.79 14.11 -9.09
N HIS A 374 2.09 15.35 -9.46
CA HIS A 374 3.42 15.76 -9.90
C HIS A 374 4.45 15.65 -8.77
N PHE A 375 4.13 16.18 -7.59
CA PHE A 375 5.03 16.10 -6.44
C PHE A 375 5.27 14.64 -6.01
N GLY A 376 4.22 13.81 -6.08
CA GLY A 376 4.35 12.37 -5.84
C GLY A 376 5.22 11.63 -6.87
N LYS A 377 5.39 12.15 -8.09
CA LYS A 377 6.35 11.60 -9.07
C LYS A 377 7.77 12.09 -8.78
N ILE A 378 7.93 13.38 -8.49
CA ILE A 378 9.23 13.97 -8.12
C ILE A 378 9.82 13.23 -6.92
N ARG A 379 9.06 13.13 -5.82
CA ARG A 379 9.54 12.48 -4.58
C ARG A 379 9.88 11.00 -4.75
N ARG A 380 9.18 10.28 -5.63
CA ARG A 380 9.36 8.83 -5.81
C ARG A 380 10.43 8.48 -6.82
N TYR A 381 10.56 9.26 -7.89
CA TYR A 381 11.34 8.90 -9.08
C TYR A 381 12.40 9.94 -9.44
N GLY A 382 12.34 11.16 -8.90
CA GLY A 382 13.36 12.18 -9.08
C GLY A 382 14.75 11.71 -8.67
N PRO A 383 14.93 11.15 -7.46
CA PRO A 383 16.23 10.65 -7.03
C PRO A 383 16.83 9.61 -7.99
N GLU A 384 16.03 8.61 -8.41
CA GLU A 384 16.45 7.57 -9.39
C GLU A 384 16.84 8.18 -10.74
N VAL A 385 16.01 9.08 -11.29
CA VAL A 385 16.27 9.71 -12.60
C VAL A 385 17.50 10.61 -12.57
N LEU A 386 17.66 11.42 -11.53
CA LEU A 386 18.77 12.37 -11.40
C LEU A 386 20.10 11.66 -11.11
N ALA A 387 20.08 10.59 -10.32
CA ALA A 387 21.27 9.78 -10.03
C ALA A 387 21.85 9.12 -11.30
N ASP A 388 21.00 8.73 -12.24
CA ASP A 388 21.41 8.16 -13.53
C ASP A 388 21.84 9.24 -14.57
N GLY A 389 21.97 10.50 -14.14
CA GLY A 389 22.33 11.63 -15.00
C GLY A 389 21.19 12.12 -15.90
N GLY A 390 19.97 11.66 -15.65
CA GLY A 390 18.75 12.14 -16.30
C GLY A 390 18.37 13.56 -15.86
N ARG A 391 17.37 14.12 -16.53
CA ARG A 391 16.85 15.48 -16.29
C ARG A 391 15.36 15.44 -15.93
N ASP A 392 14.82 16.60 -15.60
CA ASP A 392 13.40 16.81 -15.33
C ASP A 392 12.49 16.29 -16.45
N VAL A 393 12.91 16.38 -17.71
CA VAL A 393 12.16 15.85 -18.87
C VAL A 393 12.07 14.32 -18.90
N ASP A 394 12.97 13.63 -18.20
CA ASP A 394 13.06 12.17 -18.16
C ASP A 394 12.20 11.56 -17.03
N LEU A 395 11.63 12.42 -16.17
CA LEU A 395 10.63 11.99 -15.20
C LEU A 395 9.39 11.41 -15.90
N PRO A 396 8.70 10.44 -15.28
CA PRO A 396 7.63 9.69 -15.92
C PRO A 396 6.30 10.46 -15.96
N TRP A 397 6.29 11.67 -16.50
CA TRP A 397 5.13 12.56 -16.56
C TRP A 397 3.95 11.92 -17.30
N GLU A 398 4.24 11.17 -18.36
CA GLU A 398 3.24 10.58 -19.26
C GLU A 398 2.85 9.13 -18.95
N SER A 399 3.28 8.60 -17.79
CA SER A 399 3.03 7.20 -17.41
C SER A 399 1.55 6.80 -17.44
N THR A 400 0.64 7.73 -17.12
CA THR A 400 -0.82 7.47 -17.19
C THR A 400 -1.32 7.33 -18.63
N LYS A 401 -0.80 8.13 -19.58
CA LYS A 401 -1.15 8.00 -21.00
C LYS A 401 -0.57 6.71 -21.57
N SER A 402 0.62 6.31 -21.15
CA SER A 402 1.22 5.04 -21.55
C SER A 402 0.43 3.84 -21.03
N LEU A 403 -0.01 3.87 -19.76
CA LEU A 403 -0.93 2.86 -19.22
C LEU A 403 -2.24 2.78 -19.99
N ALA A 404 -2.87 3.92 -20.30
CA ALA A 404 -4.13 3.97 -21.04
C ALA A 404 -3.99 3.35 -22.45
N ARG A 405 -2.92 3.67 -23.17
CA ARG A 405 -2.61 3.07 -24.48
C ARG A 405 -2.34 1.58 -24.37
N ALA A 406 -1.55 1.16 -23.38
CA ALA A 406 -1.24 -0.24 -23.16
C ALA A 406 -2.51 -1.06 -22.88
N ILE A 407 -3.43 -0.55 -22.06
CA ILE A 407 -4.72 -1.18 -21.75
C ILE A 407 -5.53 -1.47 -23.02
N GLN A 408 -5.59 -0.55 -23.97
CA GLN A 408 -6.32 -0.75 -25.23
C GLN A 408 -5.68 -1.79 -26.16
N SER A 409 -4.40 -2.09 -25.97
CA SER A 409 -3.66 -3.09 -26.75
C SER A 409 -3.66 -4.49 -26.14
N LEU A 410 -4.28 -4.67 -24.98
CA LEU A 410 -4.30 -5.96 -24.29
C LEU A 410 -5.23 -6.96 -24.97
N GLU A 411 -4.79 -8.21 -25.01
CA GLU A 411 -5.56 -9.34 -25.51
C GLU A 411 -5.93 -10.30 -24.37
N ARG A 412 -6.89 -11.21 -24.60
CA ARG A 412 -7.29 -12.22 -23.61
C ARG A 412 -6.08 -13.01 -23.07
N VAL A 413 -5.12 -13.34 -23.94
CA VAL A 413 -3.92 -14.09 -23.53
C VAL A 413 -3.11 -13.37 -22.45
N ASP A 414 -3.07 -12.04 -22.49
CA ASP A 414 -2.37 -11.22 -21.49
C ASP A 414 -3.09 -11.25 -20.14
N LEU A 415 -4.42 -11.12 -20.18
CA LEU A 415 -5.28 -11.23 -18.99
C LEU A 415 -5.11 -12.59 -18.32
N MET A 416 -5.13 -13.67 -19.12
CA MET A 416 -4.99 -15.03 -18.63
C MET A 416 -3.60 -15.32 -18.05
N ASP A 417 -2.52 -14.83 -18.67
CA ASP A 417 -1.16 -14.99 -18.14
C ASP A 417 -1.03 -14.35 -16.75
N VAL A 418 -1.46 -13.08 -16.61
CA VAL A 418 -1.40 -12.39 -15.32
C VAL A 418 -2.35 -13.00 -14.29
N TRP A 419 -3.56 -13.39 -14.68
CA TRP A 419 -4.51 -14.05 -13.78
C TRP A 419 -3.95 -15.37 -13.24
N ASN A 420 -3.38 -16.20 -14.11
CA ASN A 420 -2.80 -17.47 -13.71
C ASN A 420 -1.64 -17.28 -12.74
N ARG A 421 -0.75 -16.31 -12.97
CA ARG A 421 0.42 -16.07 -12.11
C ARG A 421 0.07 -15.41 -10.78
N VAL A 422 -0.83 -14.45 -10.77
CA VAL A 422 -1.11 -13.62 -9.57
C VAL A 422 -2.20 -14.25 -8.70
N VAL A 423 -3.18 -14.94 -9.30
CA VAL A 423 -4.39 -15.38 -8.60
C VAL A 423 -4.53 -16.91 -8.57
N ALA A 424 -4.47 -17.57 -9.74
CA ALA A 424 -4.96 -18.96 -9.86
C ALA A 424 -3.92 -20.03 -9.54
N ASN A 425 -2.65 -19.83 -9.87
CA ASN A 425 -1.60 -20.83 -9.62
C ASN A 425 -1.12 -20.72 -8.18
N ASN A 426 -1.47 -21.69 -7.33
CA ASN A 426 -1.11 -21.69 -5.91
C ASN A 426 0.40 -21.72 -5.66
N ASP A 427 1.19 -22.36 -6.52
CA ASP A 427 2.65 -22.38 -6.42
C ASP A 427 3.25 -21.03 -6.88
N GLU A 428 2.51 -20.30 -7.72
CA GLU A 428 2.82 -18.94 -8.14
C GLU A 428 2.11 -17.81 -7.35
N ARG A 429 1.33 -18.21 -6.36
CA ARG A 429 0.69 -17.41 -5.33
C ARG A 429 1.51 -16.33 -4.65
N SER A 430 0.92 -15.23 -4.23
CA SER A 430 1.33 -14.49 -3.03
C SER A 430 0.09 -13.83 -2.44
N ARG A 431 -0.55 -14.47 -1.45
CA ARG A 431 -1.90 -14.11 -0.98
C ARG A 431 -1.94 -13.88 0.53
N ILE A 432 -2.67 -12.85 0.96
CA ILE A 432 -3.09 -12.67 2.36
C ILE A 432 -4.61 -12.73 2.44
N THR A 433 -5.14 -13.53 3.36
CA THR A 433 -6.55 -13.55 3.74
C THR A 433 -6.68 -13.00 5.16
N SER A 434 -7.17 -11.77 5.34
CA SER A 434 -7.43 -11.20 6.66
C SER A 434 -8.91 -11.31 7.03
N CYS A 435 -9.19 -12.17 8.01
CA CYS A 435 -10.50 -12.44 8.58
C CYS A 435 -10.63 -11.78 9.95
N VAL A 436 -11.69 -10.98 10.12
CA VAL A 436 -12.08 -10.42 11.41
C VAL A 436 -13.47 -10.91 11.80
N TYR A 437 -13.58 -11.48 13.00
CA TYR A 437 -14.78 -12.14 13.49
C TYR A 437 -15.55 -11.21 14.43
N GLY A 438 -16.74 -10.77 13.98
CA GLY A 438 -17.67 -10.00 14.80
C GLY A 438 -18.44 -10.87 15.80
N LYS A 439 -19.32 -10.23 16.57
CA LYS A 439 -20.07 -10.87 17.65
C LYS A 439 -21.08 -11.93 17.16
N LYS A 440 -21.68 -11.74 15.98
CA LYS A 440 -22.63 -12.71 15.43
C LYS A 440 -21.98 -14.05 15.10
N PHE A 441 -20.75 -14.02 14.60
CA PHE A 441 -19.94 -15.18 14.27
C PHE A 441 -18.56 -15.03 14.92
N PRO A 442 -18.44 -15.36 16.21
CA PRO A 442 -17.19 -15.14 16.95
C PRO A 442 -16.07 -16.04 16.45
N LEU A 443 -14.82 -15.64 16.73
CA LEU A 443 -13.63 -16.41 16.38
C LEU A 443 -13.74 -17.84 16.97
N PRO A 444 -13.68 -18.89 16.14
CA PRO A 444 -13.81 -20.27 16.62
C PRO A 444 -12.74 -20.64 17.65
N GLU A 445 -13.12 -21.48 18.62
CA GLU A 445 -12.19 -22.02 19.64
C GLU A 445 -11.03 -22.80 19.02
N SER A 446 -11.21 -23.36 17.81
CA SER A 446 -10.13 -24.03 17.08
C SER A 446 -8.94 -23.11 16.79
N PHE A 447 -9.17 -21.79 16.70
CA PHE A 447 -8.09 -20.80 16.56
C PHE A 447 -7.53 -20.35 17.91
N LYS A 448 -8.15 -20.69 19.04
CA LYS A 448 -7.61 -20.35 20.36
C LYS A 448 -6.67 -21.45 20.82
N GLY A 449 -5.38 -21.13 20.95
CA GLY A 449 -4.36 -22.09 21.41
C GLY A 449 -3.62 -22.86 20.31
N LEU A 450 -3.75 -22.46 19.03
CA LEU A 450 -2.73 -22.78 18.03
C LEU A 450 -1.40 -22.16 18.48
N GLY A 451 -0.46 -22.98 18.94
CA GLY A 451 0.93 -22.56 19.15
C GLY A 451 1.62 -22.37 17.81
N SER A 452 2.41 -21.29 17.69
CA SER A 452 3.33 -20.90 16.61
C SER A 452 3.01 -21.52 15.24
N VAL A 453 2.34 -20.76 14.36
CA VAL A 453 2.22 -21.00 12.92
C VAL A 453 1.95 -22.48 12.58
N SER A 454 0.72 -22.95 12.77
CA SER A 454 0.36 -24.27 12.27
C SER A 454 0.48 -24.25 10.74
N THR A 455 1.45 -24.97 10.19
CA THR A 455 1.57 -25.15 8.74
C THR A 455 0.46 -26.09 8.30
N MET A 456 -0.76 -25.58 8.12
CA MET A 456 -1.85 -26.37 7.51
C MET A 456 -1.57 -26.51 6.02
N SER A 457 -0.80 -27.55 5.66
CA SER A 457 -0.49 -28.05 4.32
C SER A 457 0.08 -27.09 3.26
N ARG A 458 -0.26 -25.79 3.18
CA ARG A 458 0.26 -24.81 2.19
C ARG A 458 0.30 -23.33 2.61
N GLY A 459 0.10 -22.98 3.89
CA GLY A 459 0.11 -21.57 4.33
C GLY A 459 0.42 -21.34 5.81
N SER A 460 0.68 -20.08 6.15
CA SER A 460 0.94 -19.59 7.52
C SER A 460 -0.35 -19.04 8.12
N VAL A 461 -0.77 -19.56 9.28
CA VAL A 461 -1.97 -19.07 10.00
C VAL A 461 -1.54 -18.22 11.21
N VAL A 462 -2.10 -17.03 11.33
CA VAL A 462 -1.82 -16.06 12.40
C VAL A 462 -3.13 -15.64 13.07
N ASN A 463 -3.17 -15.67 14.41
CA ASN A 463 -4.37 -15.35 15.18
C ASN A 463 -4.14 -14.42 16.39
N ASN A 464 -2.90 -13.98 16.58
CA ASN A 464 -2.51 -13.10 17.67
C ASN A 464 -1.42 -12.13 17.20
N PHE A 465 -1.29 -11.02 17.93
CA PHE A 465 -0.42 -9.92 17.51
C PHE A 465 1.07 -10.30 17.56
N GLY A 466 1.50 -11.09 18.55
CA GLY A 466 2.89 -11.54 18.66
C GLY A 466 3.33 -12.35 17.43
N ASP A 467 2.52 -13.32 17.02
CA ASP A 467 2.80 -14.13 15.83
C ASP A 467 2.75 -13.31 14.53
N LEU A 468 1.88 -12.31 14.46
CA LEU A 468 1.83 -11.38 13.31
C LEU A 468 3.15 -10.61 13.16
N ILE A 469 3.67 -10.07 14.27
CA ILE A 469 4.94 -9.34 14.29
C ILE A 469 6.12 -10.27 14.02
N ASN A 470 6.10 -11.49 14.57
CA ASN A 470 7.12 -12.51 14.31
C ASN A 470 7.15 -12.92 12.83
N LEU A 471 5.99 -13.16 12.22
CA LEU A 471 5.90 -13.47 10.79
C LEU A 471 6.37 -12.30 9.94
N ARG A 472 5.95 -11.08 10.28
CA ARG A 472 6.41 -9.86 9.62
C ARG A 472 7.93 -9.75 9.63
N ALA A 473 8.59 -10.04 10.75
CA ALA A 473 10.04 -9.96 10.89
C ALA A 473 10.78 -10.97 9.98
N GLN A 474 10.12 -12.05 9.55
CA GLN A 474 10.68 -13.05 8.64
C GLN A 474 10.50 -12.68 7.16
N LEU A 475 9.55 -11.81 6.85
CA LEU A 475 9.30 -11.37 5.48
C LEU A 475 10.39 -10.39 5.03
N LYS A 476 10.94 -10.62 3.84
CA LYS A 476 11.94 -9.75 3.24
C LYS A 476 11.30 -8.47 2.70
N GLN A 477 12.11 -7.42 2.57
CA GLN A 477 11.70 -6.23 1.84
C GLN A 477 11.33 -6.57 0.39
N TYR A 478 10.31 -5.88 -0.13
CA TYR A 478 9.99 -5.95 -1.54
C TYR A 478 10.96 -5.10 -2.36
N THR A 479 11.80 -5.74 -3.17
CA THR A 479 12.79 -5.07 -4.02
C THR A 479 12.47 -5.24 -5.51
N SER A 480 13.20 -4.53 -6.37
CA SER A 480 13.04 -4.58 -7.83
C SER A 480 13.50 -5.91 -8.45
N ARG A 481 14.41 -6.63 -7.79
CA ARG A 481 14.95 -7.91 -8.27
C ARG A 481 13.99 -9.05 -7.92
N MET A 482 13.72 -9.91 -8.90
CA MET A 482 12.91 -11.10 -8.70
C MET A 482 13.76 -12.17 -7.98
N PRO A 483 13.32 -12.75 -6.86
CA PRO A 483 14.03 -13.88 -6.28
C PRO A 483 14.02 -15.04 -7.28
N GLU A 484 15.14 -15.73 -7.45
CA GLU A 484 15.16 -16.96 -8.24
C GLU A 484 14.14 -17.92 -7.63
N LEU A 485 13.27 -18.50 -8.48
CA LEU A 485 12.42 -19.63 -8.09
C LEU A 485 13.33 -20.80 -7.76
N SER A 486 13.84 -20.83 -6.52
CA SER A 486 14.47 -22.04 -6.02
C SER A 486 13.38 -23.11 -6.07
N LYS A 487 13.61 -24.17 -6.85
CA LYS A 487 12.88 -25.42 -6.71
C LYS A 487 13.23 -25.96 -5.33
N GLN A 488 12.69 -25.38 -4.26
CA GLN A 488 12.65 -26.03 -2.96
C GLN A 488 11.68 -27.20 -3.12
N THR A 489 12.19 -28.32 -3.63
CA THR A 489 11.75 -29.63 -3.14
C THR A 489 11.94 -29.60 -1.64
N ARG A 490 10.91 -29.16 -0.90
CA ARG A 490 10.84 -29.40 0.54
C ARG A 490 10.84 -30.92 0.68
N GLY A 491 11.98 -31.44 1.13
CA GLY A 491 12.13 -32.85 1.45
C GLY A 491 11.01 -33.25 2.39
N VAL A 492 10.29 -34.30 2.04
CA VAL A 492 9.39 -34.99 2.97
C VAL A 492 10.25 -35.34 4.19
N PRO A 493 9.94 -34.85 5.40
CA PRO A 493 10.67 -35.27 6.59
C PRO A 493 10.53 -36.79 6.73
N GLU A 494 11.65 -37.50 6.91
CA GLU A 494 11.68 -38.91 7.31
C GLU A 494 11.06 -39.09 8.70
N PHE A 495 9.74 -38.99 8.80
CA PHE A 495 9.00 -39.41 10.00
C PHE A 495 7.69 -40.16 9.67
N LEU A 496 7.49 -40.55 8.41
CA LEU A 496 6.41 -41.46 7.98
C LEU A 496 6.92 -42.84 7.56
N SER A 497 8.07 -43.28 8.09
CA SER A 497 8.56 -44.67 7.94
C SER A 497 8.13 -45.62 9.08
N LYS A 498 7.26 -45.16 10.01
CA LYS A 498 6.73 -46.00 11.09
C LYS A 498 5.20 -45.97 11.21
N LEU A 499 4.51 -46.24 10.11
CA LEU A 499 3.15 -46.80 10.14
C LEU A 499 3.12 -48.01 9.20
N ARG A 500 3.47 -49.16 9.79
CA ARG A 500 3.19 -50.50 9.24
C ARG A 500 1.67 -50.62 9.10
N ILE A 501 1.16 -50.53 7.88
CA ILE A 501 -0.11 -51.13 7.50
C ILE A 501 0.23 -52.39 6.69
N SER A 502 -0.41 -53.49 7.05
CA SER A 502 -0.08 -54.85 6.64
C SER A 502 -0.23 -55.06 5.12
N LYS A 503 0.76 -55.76 4.55
CA LYS A 503 0.75 -56.26 3.17
C LYS A 503 0.02 -57.61 3.12
N THR A 504 -1.00 -57.69 2.29
CA THR A 504 -1.46 -58.85 1.50
C THR A 504 -2.41 -58.28 0.44
N ALA A 505 -2.32 -58.48 -0.86
CA ALA A 505 -1.52 -59.35 -1.71
C ALA A 505 -1.63 -58.84 -3.17
N TRP A 506 -0.53 -58.96 -3.94
CA TRP A 506 -0.42 -59.25 -5.40
C TRP A 506 -1.19 -58.35 -6.39
N GLY A 507 -0.64 -57.79 -7.48
CA GLY A 507 0.60 -58.05 -8.20
C GLY A 507 0.33 -58.15 -9.72
N VAL A 508 0.93 -57.22 -10.49
CA VAL A 508 1.45 -57.37 -11.86
C VAL A 508 0.55 -57.14 -13.10
N ALA A 509 1.16 -56.41 -14.05
CA ALA A 509 0.91 -56.23 -15.50
C ALA A 509 -0.21 -55.26 -15.91
N GLY A 510 -0.06 -54.38 -16.90
CA GLY A 510 0.91 -54.29 -17.99
C GLY A 510 0.17 -53.76 -19.23
N ALA A 511 0.80 -52.87 -20.00
CA ALA A 511 0.22 -52.06 -21.07
C ALA A 511 -0.46 -52.81 -22.24
N ALA A 512 -1.49 -52.20 -22.86
CA ALA A 512 -1.86 -52.27 -24.29
C ALA A 512 -3.02 -51.26 -24.57
N LEU A 513 -2.82 -50.19 -25.35
CA LEU A 513 -3.01 -50.06 -26.81
C LEU A 513 -4.47 -50.19 -27.32
N ILE A 514 -5.01 -49.05 -27.76
CA ILE A 514 -5.77 -48.75 -29.00
C ILE A 514 -6.69 -49.84 -29.56
N GLY A 515 -7.98 -49.53 -29.71
CA GLY A 515 -8.88 -50.26 -30.61
C GLY A 515 -10.33 -49.78 -30.59
N ALA A 516 -10.75 -49.18 -31.70
CA ALA A 516 -12.10 -48.70 -31.99
C ALA A 516 -13.16 -49.82 -32.03
N GLY A 517 -14.45 -49.47 -31.87
CA GLY A 517 -15.54 -50.38 -32.22
C GLY A 517 -16.94 -49.93 -31.80
N LEU A 518 -17.68 -49.39 -32.75
CA LEU A 518 -19.13 -49.12 -32.76
C LEU A 518 -20.02 -50.27 -32.29
N VAL A 519 -21.20 -49.93 -31.74
CA VAL A 519 -22.59 -50.36 -32.10
C VAL A 519 -23.52 -49.81 -31.00
N GLY A 520 -24.40 -48.83 -31.25
CA GLY A 520 -25.78 -49.03 -31.73
C GLY A 520 -26.70 -49.41 -30.55
N LEU A 521 -27.74 -48.68 -30.14
CA LEU A 521 -28.95 -48.25 -30.86
C LEU A 521 -29.79 -47.44 -29.83
N SER A 522 -30.17 -46.20 -30.12
CA SER A 522 -31.56 -45.75 -30.43
C SER A 522 -32.63 -46.22 -29.43
N VAL A 523 -33.49 -45.37 -28.85
CA VAL A 523 -34.59 -44.69 -29.56
C VAL A 523 -35.29 -43.67 -28.64
N SER A 524 -35.52 -42.49 -29.25
CA SER A 524 -36.63 -41.51 -29.15
C SER A 524 -37.03 -40.82 -27.85
N ARG A 525 -37.06 -39.47 -27.78
CA ARG A 525 -37.87 -38.43 -28.49
C ARG A 525 -39.30 -38.28 -27.92
N LYS A 526 -39.58 -37.17 -27.22
CA LYS A 526 -40.25 -35.96 -27.80
C LYS A 526 -40.65 -34.95 -26.71
N LEU A 527 -40.24 -33.71 -27.01
CA LEU A 527 -40.74 -32.38 -26.61
C LEU A 527 -42.27 -32.19 -26.82
N PRO A 528 -42.83 -30.95 -26.77
CA PRO A 528 -43.02 -30.02 -25.66
C PRO A 528 -44.51 -29.53 -25.63
N LYS A 529 -44.87 -28.59 -24.73
CA LYS A 529 -45.99 -27.61 -24.83
C LYS A 529 -46.18 -26.94 -23.46
N ARG A 530 -46.73 -25.73 -23.28
CA ARG A 530 -46.87 -24.46 -24.01
C ARG A 530 -47.56 -23.52 -23.00
N SER A 531 -47.14 -22.25 -22.94
CA SER A 531 -47.94 -21.02 -22.68
C SER A 531 -49.18 -21.04 -21.76
N GLY A 532 -49.27 -20.06 -20.84
CA GLY A 532 -50.56 -19.51 -20.41
C GLY A 532 -50.57 -18.64 -19.15
N ALA A 533 -50.51 -17.32 -19.36
CA ALA A 533 -51.19 -16.21 -18.66
C ALA A 533 -51.36 -16.20 -17.12
N SER A 534 -50.78 -15.19 -16.48
CA SER A 534 -51.50 -14.09 -15.80
C SER A 534 -50.53 -12.96 -15.47
#